data_AF-A0AAW2WM68-F1
#
_entry.id   AF-A0AAW2WM68-F1
#
_cell.length_a   1.000
_cell.length_b   1.000
_cell.length_c   1.000
_cell.angle_alpha   90.00
_cell.angle_beta   90.00
_cell.angle_gamma   90.00
#
_symmetry.space_group_name_H-M   'P 1'
#
loop_
_entity.id
_entity.type
_entity.pdbx_description
1 polymer ?
#
loop_
_entity_poly.entity_id
_entity_poly.type
_entity_poly.pdbx_seq_one_letter_code
_entity_poly.pdbx_strand_id
1 'polypeptide(L)'
;MSSFYEQEIETILSKLYVSSCSCMYRYYNLHDVSLFFRLLRQHGHCISADVFNNFKGKDGRFRRNLRQDIRGLVELYEAGQLSVEGEHILDEAASFSSHLLRECLPEMDNNLSRMITGKLRHPYHKTVARLTRKDFLQDFEGINGWGKTLRELAVMDLRKGQSVFQGELVQVSNLSLQRVELTKSIAFVYLIDDIFDVVGTLDELTIFTEAEQALLDTTNAIGLEIYKMHGHYPIDSLKTSWASLCNAFPSGSKMVSLWGFANSRQVFGERKAASFKRAALNGARMVPLMYGYDDNQRLPVLEEYVKFFLFNRSTQDHHHIKEE
;
A
#
# COMPACT_ATOMS: atom_id res chain seq x y z
N MET A 1 5.69 7.89 11.56
CA MET A 1 5.33 7.88 12.99
C MET A 1 4.95 6.50 13.50
N SER A 2 4.16 5.70 12.77
CA SER A 2 3.75 4.36 13.23
C SER A 2 4.92 3.44 13.64
N SER A 3 6.07 3.56 13.00
CA SER A 3 7.29 2.81 13.35
C SER A 3 7.87 3.13 14.73
N PHE A 4 7.54 4.28 15.32
CA PHE A 4 8.01 4.65 16.67
C PHE A 4 7.15 4.07 17.79
N TYR A 5 5.91 3.67 17.48
CA TYR A 5 4.91 3.24 18.47
C TYR A 5 4.29 1.88 18.11
N GLU A 6 5.02 1.06 17.34
CA GLU A 6 4.48 -0.19 16.78
C GLU A 6 4.03 -1.15 17.89
N GLN A 7 4.81 -1.25 18.98
CA GLN A 7 4.51 -2.14 20.10
C GLN A 7 3.33 -1.63 20.96
N GLU A 8 3.25 -0.33 21.19
CA GLU A 8 2.17 0.31 21.94
C GLU A 8 0.84 0.19 21.20
N ILE A 9 0.84 0.45 19.88
CA ILE A 9 -0.33 0.30 19.02
C ILE A 9 -0.80 -1.16 19.06
N GLU A 10 0.10 -2.12 18.88
CA GLU A 10 -0.24 -3.54 18.89
C GLU A 10 -0.81 -3.99 20.25
N THR A 11 -0.25 -3.49 21.34
CA THR A 11 -0.71 -3.79 22.71
C THR A 11 -2.13 -3.25 22.94
N ILE A 12 -2.40 -2.02 22.50
CA ILE A 12 -3.73 -1.40 22.64
C ILE A 12 -4.75 -2.17 21.81
N LEU A 13 -4.43 -2.44 20.54
CA LEU A 13 -5.33 -3.18 19.64
C LEU A 13 -5.61 -4.60 20.12
N SER A 14 -4.60 -5.31 20.63
CA SER A 14 -4.78 -6.64 21.22
C SER A 14 -5.71 -6.62 22.43
N LYS A 15 -5.56 -5.66 23.35
CA LYS A 15 -6.44 -5.50 24.51
C LYS A 15 -7.88 -5.19 24.09
N LEU A 16 -8.01 -4.31 23.10
CA LEU A 16 -9.29 -3.95 22.51
C LEU A 16 -9.97 -5.16 21.88
N TYR A 17 -9.25 -5.96 21.08
CA TYR A 17 -9.76 -7.18 20.45
C TYR A 17 -10.29 -8.19 21.48
N VAL A 18 -9.53 -8.46 22.55
CA VAL A 18 -9.92 -9.38 23.63
C VAL A 18 -11.15 -8.85 24.39
N SER A 19 -11.27 -7.53 24.54
CA SER A 19 -12.35 -6.89 25.28
C SER A 19 -13.62 -6.71 24.44
N SER A 20 -13.51 -6.75 23.11
CA SER A 20 -14.64 -6.58 22.18
C SER A 20 -15.43 -7.88 21.98
N CYS A 21 -16.41 -8.13 22.86
CA CYS A 21 -17.48 -9.09 22.59
C CYS A 21 -18.46 -8.52 21.55
N SER A 22 -19.10 -9.39 20.74
CA SER A 22 -20.10 -8.99 19.73
C SER A 22 -21.24 -8.12 20.28
N CYS A 23 -21.53 -8.21 21.59
CA CYS A 23 -22.52 -7.41 22.30
C CYS A 23 -22.13 -5.93 22.49
N MET A 24 -20.83 -5.60 22.51
CA MET A 24 -20.37 -4.22 22.77
C MET A 24 -20.65 -3.30 21.58
N TYR A 25 -20.64 -3.84 20.35
CA TYR A 25 -20.94 -3.14 19.11
C TYR A 25 -22.38 -2.63 18.99
N ARG A 26 -23.29 -3.05 19.86
CA ARG A 26 -24.67 -2.54 19.86
C ARG A 26 -24.80 -1.11 20.40
N TYR A 27 -23.80 -0.62 21.13
CA TYR A 27 -23.79 0.72 21.71
C TYR A 27 -22.87 1.70 20.97
N TYR A 28 -22.07 1.22 20.03
CA TYR A 28 -21.20 2.04 19.21
C TYR A 28 -21.95 2.60 18.00
N ASN A 29 -21.64 3.85 17.63
CA ASN A 29 -22.13 4.46 16.40
C ASN A 29 -21.38 3.89 15.18
N LEU A 30 -21.79 4.29 13.97
CA LEU A 30 -21.20 3.80 12.72
C LEU A 30 -19.69 4.08 12.67
N HIS A 31 -19.29 5.31 13.00
CA HIS A 31 -17.89 5.71 13.05
C HIS A 31 -17.03 4.78 13.92
N ASP A 32 -17.43 4.53 15.16
CA ASP A 32 -16.63 3.77 16.11
C ASP A 32 -16.50 2.31 15.67
N VAL A 33 -17.59 1.68 15.21
CA VAL A 33 -17.56 0.31 14.70
C VAL A 33 -16.67 0.20 13.47
N SER A 34 -16.83 1.10 12.50
CA SER A 34 -16.05 1.08 11.27
C SER A 34 -14.56 1.34 11.51
N LEU A 35 -14.22 2.30 12.37
CA LEU A 35 -12.84 2.60 12.74
C LEU A 35 -12.19 1.41 13.44
N PHE A 36 -12.88 0.82 14.42
CA PHE A 36 -12.38 -0.32 15.18
C PHE A 36 -12.12 -1.53 14.29
N PHE A 37 -13.10 -1.87 13.45
CA PHE A 37 -13.00 -2.93 12.46
C PHE A 37 -11.79 -2.72 11.55
N ARG A 38 -11.64 -1.50 11.02
CA ARG A 38 -10.55 -1.14 10.12
C ARG A 38 -9.18 -1.30 10.77
N LEU A 39 -8.99 -0.76 11.97
CA LEU A 39 -7.72 -0.81 12.68
C LEU A 39 -7.31 -2.25 13.02
N LEU A 40 -8.25 -3.06 13.50
CA LEU A 40 -7.95 -4.44 13.89
C LEU A 40 -7.63 -5.33 12.69
N ARG A 41 -8.39 -5.23 11.60
CA ARG A 41 -8.07 -5.97 10.36
C ARG A 41 -6.74 -5.54 9.74
N GLN A 42 -6.40 -4.25 9.78
CA GLN A 42 -5.10 -3.76 9.30
C GLN A 42 -3.92 -4.32 10.12
N HIS A 43 -4.16 -4.71 11.37
CA HIS A 43 -3.19 -5.36 12.26
C HIS A 43 -3.30 -6.90 12.26
N GLY A 44 -4.15 -7.48 11.42
CA GLY A 44 -4.24 -8.93 11.21
C GLY A 44 -5.16 -9.67 12.17
N HIS A 45 -6.00 -8.97 12.94
CA HIS A 45 -7.07 -9.59 13.70
C HIS A 45 -8.26 -9.93 12.79
N CYS A 46 -8.80 -11.14 12.96
CA CYS A 46 -9.99 -11.59 12.24
C CYS A 46 -11.26 -11.08 12.92
N ILE A 47 -12.00 -10.19 12.24
CA ILE A 47 -13.30 -9.70 12.70
C ILE A 47 -14.32 -9.93 11.62
N SER A 48 -15.47 -10.51 11.99
CA SER A 48 -16.57 -10.73 11.04
C SER A 48 -17.16 -9.39 10.56
N ALA A 49 -17.38 -9.29 9.26
CA ALA A 49 -18.12 -8.19 8.65
C ALA A 49 -19.59 -8.10 9.13
N ASP A 50 -20.10 -9.16 9.79
CA ASP A 50 -21.46 -9.19 10.34
C ASP A 50 -21.73 -8.09 11.37
N VAL A 51 -20.69 -7.50 11.95
CA VAL A 51 -20.82 -6.34 12.84
C VAL A 51 -21.57 -5.19 12.16
N PHE A 52 -21.49 -5.09 10.83
CA PHE A 52 -22.18 -4.07 10.06
C PHE A 52 -23.67 -4.34 9.83
N ASN A 53 -24.17 -5.55 10.13
CA ASN A 53 -25.60 -5.86 10.06
C ASN A 53 -26.42 -5.01 11.03
N ASN A 54 -25.81 -4.50 12.11
CA ASN A 54 -26.45 -3.58 13.05
C ASN A 54 -26.91 -2.27 12.38
N PHE A 55 -26.28 -1.87 11.27
CA PHE A 55 -26.58 -0.66 10.52
C PHE A 55 -27.52 -0.91 9.32
N LYS A 56 -28.00 -2.15 9.16
CA LYS A 56 -28.90 -2.54 8.07
C LYS A 56 -30.36 -2.52 8.51
N GLY A 57 -31.26 -2.29 7.56
CA GLY A 57 -32.69 -2.34 7.72
C GLY A 57 -33.23 -3.77 7.68
N LYS A 58 -34.55 -3.92 7.89
CA LYS A 58 -35.23 -5.22 7.75
C LYS A 58 -35.19 -5.77 6.32
N ASP A 59 -34.97 -4.90 5.34
CA ASP A 59 -34.79 -5.25 3.93
C ASP A 59 -33.38 -5.79 3.62
N GLY A 60 -32.52 -5.89 4.63
CA GLY A 60 -31.16 -6.38 4.46
C GLY A 60 -30.25 -5.40 3.73
N ARG A 61 -30.54 -4.10 3.71
CA ARG A 61 -29.68 -3.06 3.13
C ARG A 61 -29.27 -2.02 4.16
N PHE A 62 -28.15 -1.32 3.95
CA PHE A 62 -27.76 -0.21 4.80
C PHE A 62 -28.83 0.89 4.86
N ARG A 63 -29.10 1.39 6.07
CA ARG A 63 -30.17 2.37 6.29
C ARG A 63 -29.77 3.73 5.73
N ARG A 64 -30.64 4.36 4.93
CA ARG A 64 -30.38 5.69 4.36
C ARG A 64 -30.23 6.82 5.39
N ASN A 65 -30.74 6.64 6.61
CA ASN A 65 -30.52 7.62 7.69
C ASN A 65 -29.04 7.70 8.14
N LEU A 66 -28.18 6.76 7.74
CA LEU A 66 -26.74 6.90 7.98
C LEU A 66 -26.14 8.10 7.23
N ARG A 67 -26.86 8.71 6.27
CA ARG A 67 -26.49 9.97 5.61
C ARG A 67 -26.14 11.10 6.59
N GLN A 68 -26.71 11.10 7.80
CA GLN A 68 -26.42 12.13 8.81
C GLN A 68 -25.02 11.96 9.45
N ASP A 69 -24.44 10.76 9.45
CA ASP A 69 -23.14 10.48 10.06
C ASP A 69 -22.03 10.44 9.00
N ILE A 70 -21.62 11.62 8.52
CA ILE A 70 -20.58 11.76 7.50
C ILE A 70 -19.26 11.12 7.95
N ARG A 71 -18.89 11.26 9.23
CA ARG A 71 -17.66 10.65 9.77
C ARG A 71 -17.77 9.13 9.75
N GLY A 72 -18.92 8.59 10.15
CA GLY A 72 -19.23 7.17 10.06
C GLY A 72 -19.19 6.64 8.63
N LEU A 73 -19.74 7.37 7.66
CA LEU A 73 -19.69 6.98 6.25
C LEU A 73 -18.26 6.95 5.71
N VAL A 74 -17.42 7.92 6.06
CA VAL A 74 -16.00 7.92 5.66
C VAL A 74 -15.26 6.71 6.23
N GLU A 75 -15.45 6.39 7.51
CA GLU A 75 -14.81 5.22 8.11
C GLU A 75 -15.40 3.91 7.59
N LEU A 76 -16.70 3.85 7.29
CA LEU A 76 -17.34 2.69 6.66
C LEU A 76 -16.78 2.44 5.26
N TYR A 77 -16.58 3.49 4.48
CA TYR A 77 -15.95 3.40 3.16
C TYR A 77 -14.54 2.81 3.25
N GLU A 78 -13.73 3.31 4.18
CA GLU A 78 -12.37 2.84 4.43
C GLU A 78 -12.34 1.39 4.94
N ALA A 79 -13.27 1.01 5.82
CA ALA A 79 -13.44 -0.36 6.29
C ALA A 79 -13.81 -1.32 5.15
N GLY A 80 -14.70 -0.89 4.23
CA GLY A 80 -15.08 -1.67 3.05
C GLY A 80 -13.91 -1.97 2.10
N GLN A 81 -12.85 -1.15 2.11
CA GLN A 81 -11.65 -1.43 1.31
C GLN A 81 -10.80 -2.59 1.81
N LEU A 82 -11.13 -3.17 2.98
CA LEU A 82 -10.50 -4.35 3.58
C LEU A 82 -11.27 -5.65 3.26
N SER A 83 -12.19 -5.60 2.30
CA SER A 83 -12.95 -6.77 1.82
C SER A 83 -12.01 -7.87 1.32
N VAL A 84 -12.33 -9.12 1.67
CA VAL A 84 -11.75 -10.31 1.05
C VAL A 84 -12.82 -11.06 0.26
N GLU A 85 -12.40 -11.96 -0.62
CA GLU A 85 -13.31 -12.70 -1.49
C GLU A 85 -14.42 -13.41 -0.68
N GLY A 86 -15.68 -13.19 -1.08
CA GLY A 86 -16.87 -13.73 -0.42
C GLY A 86 -17.53 -12.79 0.62
N GLU A 87 -16.91 -11.67 0.99
CA GLU A 87 -17.46 -10.73 1.97
C GLU A 87 -18.37 -9.64 1.36
N HIS A 88 -19.51 -10.05 0.81
CA HIS A 88 -20.45 -9.15 0.13
C HIS A 88 -20.93 -7.95 0.98
N ILE A 89 -20.93 -8.07 2.31
CA ILE A 89 -21.30 -6.98 3.23
C ILE A 89 -20.34 -5.80 3.08
N LEU A 90 -19.04 -6.05 2.90
CA LEU A 90 -18.03 -4.99 2.80
C LEU A 90 -18.02 -4.34 1.41
N ASP A 91 -18.29 -5.12 0.37
CA ASP A 91 -18.47 -4.60 -0.98
C ASP A 91 -19.71 -3.67 -1.04
N GLU A 92 -20.82 -4.11 -0.43
CA GLU A 92 -22.01 -3.28 -0.26
C GLU A 92 -21.71 -2.03 0.57
N ALA A 93 -20.98 -2.17 1.69
CA ALA A 93 -20.61 -1.05 2.56
C ALA A 93 -19.79 0.01 1.80
N ALA A 94 -18.79 -0.41 1.01
CA ALA A 94 -17.96 0.46 0.19
C ALA A 94 -18.78 1.20 -0.87
N SER A 95 -19.67 0.47 -1.57
CA SER A 95 -20.55 1.05 -2.59
C SER A 95 -21.54 2.06 -1.99
N PHE A 96 -22.24 1.66 -0.93
CA PHE A 96 -23.23 2.48 -0.23
C PHE A 96 -22.63 3.77 0.34
N SER A 97 -21.52 3.65 1.08
CA SER A 97 -20.86 4.80 1.70
C SER A 97 -20.28 5.77 0.68
N SER A 98 -19.61 5.27 -0.36
CA SER A 98 -19.08 6.09 -1.46
C SER A 98 -20.20 6.87 -2.15
N HIS A 99 -21.32 6.21 -2.44
CA HIS A 99 -22.46 6.84 -3.08
C HIS A 99 -23.06 7.96 -2.22
N LEU A 100 -23.37 7.69 -0.94
CA LEU A 100 -23.91 8.72 -0.05
C LEU A 100 -22.92 9.87 0.17
N LEU A 101 -21.62 9.59 0.32
CA LEU A 101 -20.62 10.64 0.46
C LEU A 101 -20.62 11.56 -0.77
N ARG A 102 -20.67 10.99 -1.99
CA ARG A 102 -20.75 11.77 -3.23
C ARG A 102 -22.02 12.60 -3.32
N GLU A 103 -23.17 12.07 -2.89
CA GLU A 103 -24.42 12.84 -2.84
C GLU A 103 -24.35 14.02 -1.89
N CYS A 104 -23.59 13.91 -0.80
CA CYS A 104 -23.50 14.97 0.21
C CYS A 104 -22.41 16.02 -0.10
N LEU A 105 -21.48 15.74 -1.02
CA LEU A 105 -20.39 16.66 -1.38
C LEU A 105 -20.85 18.09 -1.73
N PRO A 106 -21.97 18.31 -2.48
CA PRO A 106 -22.43 19.66 -2.82
C PRO A 106 -22.94 20.47 -1.62
N GLU A 107 -23.34 19.80 -0.53
CA GLU A 107 -23.95 20.40 0.66
C GLU A 107 -22.92 20.72 1.76
N MET A 108 -21.65 20.32 1.57
CA MET A 108 -20.58 20.40 2.56
C MET A 108 -19.67 21.62 2.34
N ASP A 109 -18.95 22.01 3.39
CA ASP A 109 -17.85 22.99 3.28
C ASP A 109 -16.76 22.51 2.31
N ASN A 110 -16.16 23.45 1.57
CA ASN A 110 -15.16 23.18 0.55
C ASN A 110 -13.97 22.35 1.06
N ASN A 111 -13.52 22.57 2.30
CA ASN A 111 -12.39 21.82 2.85
C ASN A 111 -12.78 20.36 3.13
N LEU A 112 -13.96 20.16 3.73
CA LEU A 112 -14.48 18.82 4.02
C LEU A 112 -14.75 18.04 2.73
N SER A 113 -15.34 18.68 1.72
CA SER A 113 -15.59 18.09 0.40
C SER A 113 -14.30 17.68 -0.29
N ARG A 114 -13.26 18.53 -0.25
CA ARG A 114 -11.94 18.20 -0.80
C ARG A 114 -11.31 17.00 -0.08
N MET A 115 -11.36 16.97 1.25
CA MET A 115 -10.83 15.86 2.06
C MET A 115 -11.53 14.54 1.73
N ILE A 116 -12.87 14.53 1.70
CA ILE A 116 -13.65 13.33 1.38
C ILE A 116 -13.38 12.87 -0.05
N THR A 117 -13.32 13.79 -1.01
CA THR A 117 -12.98 13.48 -2.41
C THR A 117 -11.60 12.82 -2.51
N GLY A 118 -10.61 13.33 -1.76
CA GLY A 118 -9.28 12.73 -1.66
C GLY A 118 -9.32 11.29 -1.13
N LYS A 119 -10.04 11.04 -0.03
CA LYS A 119 -10.21 9.69 0.54
C LYS A 119 -10.92 8.72 -0.39
N LEU A 120 -11.97 9.17 -1.10
CA LEU A 120 -12.69 8.35 -2.07
C LEU A 120 -11.82 7.97 -3.29
N ARG A 121 -10.85 8.81 -3.63
CA ARG A 121 -9.90 8.54 -4.72
C ARG A 121 -8.74 7.67 -4.26
N HIS A 122 -8.28 7.87 -3.03
CA HIS A 122 -7.08 7.25 -2.46
C HIS A 122 -7.34 6.70 -1.05
N PRO A 123 -8.08 5.57 -0.92
CA PRO A 123 -8.38 5.01 0.39
C PRO A 123 -7.11 4.58 1.12
N TYR A 124 -7.08 4.70 2.44
CA TYR A 124 -5.88 4.41 3.26
C TYR A 124 -5.36 2.99 3.06
N HIS A 125 -6.25 2.00 2.96
CA HIS A 125 -5.80 0.61 2.81
C HIS A 125 -5.17 0.33 1.43
N LYS A 126 -5.54 1.11 0.40
CA LYS A 126 -5.08 0.93 -0.98
C LYS A 126 -4.01 1.93 -1.40
N THR A 127 -3.63 2.86 -0.51
CA THR A 127 -2.63 3.90 -0.79
C THR A 127 -1.43 3.76 0.12
N VAL A 128 -0.23 4.03 -0.42
CA VAL A 128 1.00 4.02 0.40
C VAL A 128 0.94 5.17 1.40
N ALA A 129 0.94 4.86 2.70
CA ALA A 129 0.76 5.83 3.79
C ALA A 129 1.80 6.97 3.84
N ARG A 130 2.97 6.81 3.21
CA ARG A 130 3.95 7.89 3.05
C ARG A 130 3.45 8.98 2.09
N LEU A 131 2.60 8.63 1.14
CA LEU A 131 2.12 9.50 0.06
C LEU A 131 0.91 10.34 0.48
N THR A 132 0.06 9.83 1.39
CA THR A 132 -1.13 10.54 1.91
C THR A 132 -0.85 11.34 3.19
N ARG A 133 0.41 11.38 3.65
CA ARG A 133 0.79 12.03 4.92
C ARG A 133 0.58 13.54 4.91
N LYS A 134 0.65 14.18 3.73
CA LYS A 134 0.45 15.62 3.56
C LYS A 134 -0.99 16.04 3.91
N ASP A 135 -1.97 15.24 3.48
CA ASP A 135 -3.39 15.51 3.75
C ASP A 135 -3.66 15.42 5.25
N PHE A 136 -3.12 14.38 5.90
CA PHE A 136 -3.23 14.21 7.35
C PHE A 136 -2.62 15.36 8.16
N LEU A 137 -1.53 15.96 7.68
CA LEU A 137 -0.84 17.07 8.36
C LEU A 137 -1.61 18.39 8.28
N GLN A 138 -2.37 18.62 7.21
CA GLN A 138 -3.21 19.81 7.07
C GLN A 138 -4.46 19.73 7.96
N ASP A 139 -5.00 18.52 8.14
CA ASP A 139 -6.35 18.31 8.67
C ASP A 139 -6.40 17.96 10.18
N PHE A 140 -5.25 17.73 10.84
CA PHE A 140 -5.23 17.29 12.24
C PHE A 140 -5.34 18.44 13.24
N GLU A 141 -6.56 18.81 13.62
CA GLU A 141 -6.83 19.58 14.84
C GLU A 141 -7.10 18.60 15.98
N GLY A 142 -6.04 18.25 16.74
CA GLY A 142 -6.18 17.31 17.85
C GLY A 142 -7.18 17.78 18.91
N ILE A 143 -7.85 16.83 19.55
CA ILE A 143 -8.99 17.03 20.47
C ILE A 143 -8.54 17.61 21.84
N ASN A 144 -7.23 17.66 22.08
CA ASN A 144 -6.57 18.10 23.28
C ASN A 144 -5.16 18.58 22.88
N GLY A 145 -4.52 19.46 23.67
CA GLY A 145 -3.28 20.20 23.29
C GLY A 145 -2.12 19.40 22.66
N TRP A 146 -2.17 18.07 22.71
CA TRP A 146 -1.36 17.10 21.97
C TRP A 146 -1.46 17.21 20.45
N GLY A 147 -2.52 17.81 19.90
CA GLY A 147 -2.72 17.99 18.46
C GLY A 147 -1.51 18.62 17.78
N LYS A 148 -1.00 19.69 18.40
CA LYS A 148 0.18 20.42 17.93
C LYS A 148 1.44 19.55 18.00
N THR A 149 1.68 18.91 19.14
CA THR A 149 2.87 18.06 19.36
C THR A 149 2.92 16.87 18.41
N LEU A 150 1.78 16.19 18.18
CA LEU A 150 1.69 15.08 17.23
C LEU A 150 1.90 15.55 15.79
N ARG A 151 1.39 16.72 15.43
CA ARG A 151 1.63 17.34 14.12
C ARG A 151 3.12 17.67 13.93
N GLU A 152 3.76 18.28 14.92
CA GLU A 152 5.19 18.59 14.89
C GLU A 152 6.03 17.31 14.73
N LEU A 153 5.72 16.26 15.48
CA LEU A 153 6.39 14.96 15.36
C LEU A 153 6.17 14.33 13.98
N ALA A 154 4.97 14.44 13.41
CA ALA A 154 4.66 13.96 12.07
C ALA A 154 5.44 14.71 10.98
N VAL A 155 5.60 16.03 11.12
CA VAL A 155 6.41 16.87 10.24
C VAL A 155 7.89 16.49 10.35
N MET A 156 8.42 16.31 11.56
CA MET A 156 9.80 15.89 11.76
C MET A 156 10.09 14.51 11.15
N ASP A 157 9.21 13.52 11.36
CA ASP A 157 9.34 12.18 10.75
C ASP A 157 9.29 12.24 9.21
N LEU A 158 8.42 13.09 8.65
CA LEU A 158 8.37 13.33 7.20
C LEU A 158 9.67 13.94 6.68
N ARG A 159 10.16 15.01 7.31
CA ARG A 159 11.41 15.70 6.92
C ARG A 159 12.61 14.77 7.00
N LYS A 160 12.70 13.96 8.06
CA LYS A 160 13.74 12.92 8.19
C LYS A 160 13.66 11.91 7.04
N GLY A 161 12.45 11.45 6.69
CA GLY A 161 12.24 10.55 5.55
C GLY A 161 12.65 11.14 4.20
N GLN A 162 12.28 12.41 3.95
CA GLN A 162 12.68 13.14 2.73
C GLN A 162 14.21 13.32 2.65
N SER A 163 14.85 13.72 3.76
CA SER A 163 16.31 13.91 3.79
C SER A 163 17.07 12.61 3.52
N VAL A 164 16.62 11.48 4.07
CA VAL A 164 17.20 10.16 3.77
C VAL A 164 17.01 9.82 2.29
N PHE A 165 15.80 10.00 1.76
CA PHE A 165 15.50 9.70 0.35
C PHE A 165 16.32 10.56 -0.62
N GLN A 166 16.48 11.86 -0.34
CA GLN A 166 17.31 12.76 -1.14
C GLN A 166 18.79 12.38 -1.07
N GLY A 167 19.30 12.02 0.12
CA GLY A 167 20.66 11.53 0.28
C GLY A 167 20.92 10.21 -0.45
N GLU A 168 19.96 9.28 -0.42
CA GLU A 168 19.98 8.02 -1.17
C GLU A 168 19.92 8.24 -2.70
N LEU A 169 19.24 9.28 -3.18
CA LEU A 169 19.12 9.59 -4.61
C LEU A 169 20.36 10.25 -5.20
N VAL A 170 21.00 11.15 -4.44
CA VAL A 170 22.26 11.80 -4.86
C VAL A 170 23.39 10.76 -4.93
N GLN A 171 23.28 9.66 -4.20
CA GLN A 171 24.24 8.56 -4.19
C GLN A 171 23.50 7.25 -4.35
N VAL A 172 23.26 6.80 -5.59
CA VAL A 172 22.67 5.48 -5.90
C VAL A 172 23.39 4.34 -5.14
N SER A 173 24.68 4.53 -4.82
CA SER A 173 25.50 3.66 -3.98
C SER A 173 25.08 3.54 -2.50
N ASN A 174 24.24 4.45 -1.99
CA ASN A 174 23.76 4.47 -0.59
C ASN A 174 22.35 3.89 -0.43
N LEU A 175 21.72 3.42 -1.50
CA LEU A 175 20.48 2.66 -1.37
C LEU A 175 20.74 1.41 -0.52
N SER A 176 19.79 1.05 0.34
CA SER A 176 19.91 -0.20 1.09
C SER A 176 20.06 -1.37 0.12
N LEU A 177 20.88 -2.36 0.48
CA LEU A 177 21.15 -3.52 -0.38
C LEU A 177 19.86 -4.17 -0.89
N GLN A 178 18.83 -4.27 -0.04
CA GLN A 178 17.53 -4.83 -0.44
C GLN A 178 16.83 -4.01 -1.54
N ARG A 179 16.99 -2.67 -1.54
CA ARG A 179 16.44 -1.82 -2.61
C ARG A 179 17.24 -1.94 -3.89
N VAL A 180 18.56 -2.02 -3.79
CA VAL A 180 19.43 -2.22 -4.96
C VAL A 180 19.07 -3.54 -5.65
N GLU A 181 19.04 -4.64 -4.89
CA GLU A 181 18.70 -5.95 -5.44
C GLU A 181 17.25 -6.01 -5.96
N LEU A 182 16.29 -5.34 -5.28
CA LEU A 182 14.92 -5.24 -5.78
C LEU A 182 14.83 -4.47 -7.10
N THR A 183 15.55 -3.36 -7.24
CA THR A 183 15.57 -2.57 -8.49
C THR A 183 16.15 -3.37 -9.65
N LYS A 184 17.21 -4.17 -9.41
CA LYS A 184 17.74 -5.08 -10.43
C LYS A 184 16.67 -6.09 -10.87
N SER A 185 16.00 -6.73 -9.92
CA SER A 185 14.91 -7.67 -10.24
C SER A 185 13.78 -6.99 -11.02
N ILE A 186 13.36 -5.79 -10.63
CA ILE A 186 12.32 -5.03 -11.36
C ILE A 186 12.79 -4.72 -12.79
N ALA A 187 14.03 -4.27 -12.98
CA ALA A 187 14.58 -3.99 -14.31
C ALA A 187 14.58 -5.25 -15.20
N PHE A 188 14.90 -6.42 -14.65
CA PHE A 188 14.80 -7.68 -15.38
C PHE A 188 13.36 -8.07 -15.73
N VAL A 189 12.38 -7.78 -14.87
CA VAL A 189 10.96 -8.01 -15.22
C VAL A 189 10.58 -7.21 -16.45
N TYR A 190 10.94 -5.92 -16.51
CA TYR A 190 10.68 -5.08 -17.69
C TYR A 190 11.43 -5.54 -18.93
N LEU A 191 12.71 -5.91 -18.79
CA LEU A 191 13.48 -6.44 -19.92
C LEU A 191 12.85 -7.72 -20.49
N ILE A 192 12.38 -8.62 -19.61
CA ILE A 192 11.71 -9.85 -20.01
C ILE A 192 10.37 -9.55 -20.69
N ASP A 193 9.58 -8.61 -20.16
CA ASP A 193 8.32 -8.12 -20.75
C ASP A 193 8.55 -7.58 -22.17
N ASP A 194 9.52 -6.67 -22.33
CA ASP A 194 9.91 -6.11 -23.63
C ASP A 194 10.39 -7.21 -24.61
N ILE A 195 11.18 -8.17 -24.12
CA ILE A 195 11.60 -9.33 -24.92
C ILE A 195 10.38 -10.14 -25.36
N PHE A 196 9.41 -10.42 -24.49
CA PHE A 196 8.22 -11.18 -24.86
C PHE A 196 7.31 -10.45 -25.87
N ASP A 197 7.21 -9.12 -25.75
CA ASP A 197 6.47 -8.27 -26.69
C ASP A 197 7.16 -8.21 -28.06
N VAL A 198 8.50 -8.19 -28.10
CA VAL A 198 9.29 -8.12 -29.35
C VAL A 198 9.47 -9.51 -30.00
N VAL A 199 9.71 -10.56 -29.22
CA VAL A 199 9.94 -11.97 -29.65
C VAL A 199 8.69 -12.59 -30.29
N GLY A 200 7.54 -11.93 -30.23
CA GLY A 200 6.38 -12.26 -31.05
C GLY A 200 6.61 -12.20 -32.56
N THR A 201 7.73 -11.62 -33.05
CA THR A 201 7.88 -11.25 -34.46
C THR A 201 8.97 -11.93 -35.31
N LEU A 202 10.19 -12.29 -34.87
CA LEU A 202 11.13 -13.15 -35.67
C LEU A 202 12.43 -13.55 -34.91
N ASP A 203 13.24 -14.41 -35.53
CA ASP A 203 14.48 -15.10 -35.05
C ASP A 203 15.56 -14.22 -34.37
N GLU A 204 15.46 -14.00 -33.05
CA GLU A 204 16.56 -13.46 -32.24
C GLU A 204 16.81 -14.29 -30.96
N LEU A 205 17.11 -15.58 -31.16
CA LEU A 205 17.55 -16.51 -30.10
C LEU A 205 18.75 -15.97 -29.30
N THR A 206 19.62 -15.16 -29.92
CA THR A 206 20.83 -14.62 -29.28
C THR A 206 20.53 -13.61 -28.17
N ILE A 207 19.65 -12.64 -28.40
CA ILE A 207 19.25 -11.64 -27.38
C ILE A 207 18.58 -12.34 -26.20
N PHE A 208 17.77 -13.34 -26.51
CA PHE A 208 17.11 -14.16 -25.50
C PHE A 208 18.12 -14.93 -24.63
N THR A 209 19.12 -15.59 -25.24
CA THR A 209 20.16 -16.32 -24.50
C THR A 209 21.03 -15.38 -23.65
N GLU A 210 21.35 -14.18 -24.14
CA GLU A 210 22.12 -13.18 -23.37
C GLU A 210 21.33 -12.64 -22.18
N ALA A 211 20.05 -12.34 -22.36
CA ALA A 211 19.16 -11.90 -21.28
C ALA A 211 18.97 -13.00 -20.22
N GLU A 212 18.85 -14.25 -20.65
CA GLU A 212 18.75 -15.43 -19.78
C GLU A 212 20.02 -15.59 -18.92
N GLN A 213 21.19 -15.47 -19.53
CA GLN A 213 22.47 -15.56 -18.81
C GLN A 213 22.60 -14.42 -17.79
N ALA A 214 22.27 -13.18 -18.18
CA ALA A 214 22.29 -12.03 -17.27
C ALA A 214 21.32 -12.18 -16.09
N LEU A 215 20.14 -12.76 -16.32
CA LEU A 215 19.16 -13.07 -15.28
C LEU A 215 19.70 -14.10 -14.29
N LEU A 216 20.33 -15.16 -14.81
CA LEU A 216 20.92 -16.22 -14.00
C LEU A 216 22.08 -15.70 -13.13
N ASP A 217 22.98 -14.92 -13.73
CA ASP A 217 24.13 -14.34 -13.03
C ASP A 217 23.69 -13.38 -11.92
N THR A 218 22.71 -12.53 -12.21
CA THR A 218 22.13 -11.62 -11.21
C THR A 218 21.44 -12.40 -10.08
N THR A 219 20.69 -13.45 -10.42
CA THR A 219 19.99 -14.28 -9.43
C THR A 219 20.98 -15.01 -8.52
N ASN A 220 22.09 -15.53 -9.07
CA ASN A 220 23.16 -16.14 -8.29
C ASN A 220 23.87 -15.11 -7.39
N ALA A 221 24.13 -13.90 -7.90
CA ALA A 221 24.72 -12.82 -7.11
C ALA A 221 23.83 -12.44 -5.92
N ILE A 222 22.52 -12.26 -6.14
CA ILE A 222 21.54 -12.02 -5.08
C ILE A 222 21.54 -13.16 -4.07
N GLY A 223 21.50 -14.41 -4.55
CA GLY A 223 21.54 -15.59 -3.69
C GLY A 223 22.78 -15.60 -2.80
N LEU A 224 23.94 -15.24 -3.34
CA LEU A 224 25.21 -15.25 -2.62
C LEU A 224 25.24 -14.18 -1.53
N GLU A 225 24.72 -12.99 -1.80
CA GLU A 225 24.58 -11.93 -0.78
C GLU A 225 23.62 -12.35 0.35
N ILE A 226 22.49 -12.99 0.02
CA ILE A 226 21.58 -13.54 1.03
C ILE A 226 22.28 -14.61 1.87
N TYR A 227 23.05 -15.49 1.25
CA TYR A 227 23.84 -16.50 1.96
C TYR A 227 24.86 -15.88 2.91
N LYS A 228 25.59 -14.84 2.48
CA LYS A 228 26.53 -14.12 3.35
C LYS A 228 25.84 -13.47 4.55
N MET A 229 24.66 -12.89 4.37
CA MET A 229 23.94 -12.18 5.44
C MET A 229 23.18 -13.11 6.39
N HIS A 230 22.65 -14.22 5.88
CA HIS A 230 21.65 -15.04 6.60
C HIS A 230 22.01 -16.53 6.69
N GLY A 231 23.11 -16.96 6.08
CA GLY A 231 23.59 -18.35 6.11
C GLY A 231 22.77 -19.34 5.27
N HIS A 232 21.78 -18.86 4.51
CA HIS A 232 20.91 -19.68 3.66
C HIS A 232 20.98 -19.20 2.20
N TYR A 233 21.19 -20.12 1.26
CA TYR A 233 21.29 -19.83 -0.17
C TYR A 233 19.94 -20.12 -0.88
N PRO A 234 19.10 -19.11 -1.16
CA PRO A 234 17.71 -19.30 -1.58
C PRO A 234 17.54 -19.52 -3.10
N ILE A 235 18.52 -20.11 -3.77
CA ILE A 235 18.58 -20.12 -5.23
C ILE A 235 17.38 -20.84 -5.86
N ASP A 236 16.93 -21.94 -5.27
CA ASP A 236 15.81 -22.73 -5.80
C ASP A 236 14.49 -21.94 -5.71
N SER A 237 14.29 -21.20 -4.62
CA SER A 237 13.13 -20.32 -4.44
C SER A 237 13.11 -19.17 -5.46
N LEU A 238 14.29 -18.57 -5.72
CA LEU A 238 14.42 -17.50 -6.71
C LEU A 238 14.16 -18.02 -8.12
N LYS A 239 14.77 -19.16 -8.50
CA LYS A 239 14.53 -19.83 -9.79
C LYS A 239 13.06 -20.19 -10.00
N THR A 240 12.41 -20.75 -8.98
CA THR A 240 10.98 -21.08 -9.02
C THR A 240 10.10 -19.84 -9.23
N SER A 241 10.46 -18.73 -8.59
CA SER A 241 9.74 -17.45 -8.72
C SER A 241 9.86 -16.90 -10.14
N TRP A 242 11.07 -16.90 -10.72
CA TRP A 242 11.29 -16.50 -12.10
C TRP A 242 10.54 -17.39 -13.09
N ALA A 243 10.63 -18.71 -12.95
CA ALA A 243 9.89 -19.65 -13.80
C ALA A 243 8.37 -19.41 -13.75
N SER A 244 7.83 -19.12 -12.57
CA SER A 244 6.39 -18.81 -12.40
C SER A 244 6.00 -17.51 -13.10
N LEU A 245 6.81 -16.45 -12.98
CA LEU A 245 6.59 -15.18 -13.68
C LEU A 245 6.60 -15.40 -15.20
N CYS A 246 7.57 -16.16 -15.69
CA CYS A 246 7.75 -16.38 -17.12
C CYS A 246 6.57 -17.16 -17.71
N ASN A 247 6.03 -18.14 -16.98
CA ASN A 247 4.82 -18.88 -17.37
C ASN A 247 3.55 -18.02 -17.44
N ALA A 248 3.52 -16.86 -16.78
CA ALA A 248 2.38 -15.97 -16.84
C ALA A 248 2.30 -15.19 -18.16
N PHE A 249 3.38 -15.11 -18.94
CA PHE A 249 3.38 -14.47 -20.26
C PHE A 249 2.75 -15.39 -21.32
N PRO A 250 1.99 -14.85 -22.30
CA PRO A 250 1.31 -15.63 -23.34
C PRO A 250 2.23 -16.56 -24.17
N SER A 251 3.52 -16.25 -24.24
CA SER A 251 4.59 -16.98 -24.95
C SER A 251 5.59 -17.67 -24.00
N GLY A 252 5.36 -17.63 -22.69
CA GLY A 252 6.27 -18.09 -21.62
C GLY A 252 6.63 -19.57 -21.61
N SER A 253 5.78 -20.41 -22.21
CA SER A 253 5.96 -21.87 -22.29
C SER A 253 7.20 -22.28 -23.10
N LYS A 254 7.65 -21.45 -24.06
CA LYS A 254 8.89 -21.68 -24.84
C LYS A 254 10.15 -21.51 -23.98
N MET A 255 10.13 -20.60 -23.00
CA MET A 255 11.28 -20.38 -22.11
C MET A 255 11.46 -21.53 -21.14
N VAL A 256 10.37 -22.06 -20.56
CA VAL A 256 10.44 -23.23 -19.65
C VAL A 256 10.94 -24.49 -20.35
N SER A 257 10.66 -24.66 -21.65
CA SER A 257 11.23 -25.76 -22.44
C SER A 257 12.73 -25.64 -22.70
N LEU A 258 13.29 -24.43 -22.70
CA LEU A 258 14.74 -24.19 -22.75
C LEU A 258 15.38 -24.26 -21.36
N TRP A 259 14.65 -23.83 -20.32
CA TRP A 259 15.00 -23.90 -18.89
C TRP A 259 14.87 -25.30 -18.27
N GLY A 260 14.75 -26.34 -19.07
CA GLY A 260 14.35 -27.68 -18.65
C GLY A 260 15.34 -28.38 -17.72
N PHE A 261 15.47 -27.94 -16.45
CA PHE A 261 16.04 -28.69 -15.32
C PHE A 261 15.89 -27.94 -13.97
N ALA A 262 14.69 -27.51 -13.56
CA ALA A 262 14.48 -27.07 -12.16
C ALA A 262 13.00 -27.14 -11.73
N ASN A 263 12.44 -28.35 -11.68
CA ASN A 263 11.18 -28.58 -10.96
C ASN A 263 11.30 -29.83 -10.10
N SER A 264 11.66 -29.65 -8.83
CA SER A 264 11.21 -30.58 -7.80
C SER A 264 10.92 -29.88 -6.47
N ARG A 265 9.64 -29.99 -6.07
CA ARG A 265 9.03 -29.90 -4.72
C ARG A 265 9.14 -28.58 -3.92
N GLN A 266 7.95 -27.96 -3.74
CA GLN A 266 7.26 -27.55 -2.48
C GLN A 266 8.15 -26.99 -1.33
N VAL A 267 7.88 -25.86 -0.67
CA VAL A 267 6.72 -25.44 0.13
C VAL A 267 6.95 -23.97 0.54
N PHE A 268 5.92 -23.12 0.62
CA PHE A 268 5.95 -21.97 1.53
C PHE A 268 4.99 -22.20 2.69
N GLY A 269 5.55 -22.34 3.89
CA GLY A 269 4.81 -22.41 5.15
C GLY A 269 4.36 -21.03 5.63
N GLU A 270 3.21 -20.99 6.28
CA GLU A 270 2.63 -19.78 6.85
C GLU A 270 3.37 -19.35 8.12
N ARG A 271 4.31 -18.40 7.95
CA ARG A 271 4.69 -17.36 8.94
C ARG A 271 5.66 -16.36 8.31
N LYS A 272 5.14 -15.42 7.51
CA LYS A 272 5.96 -14.31 6.96
C LYS A 272 6.09 -13.18 7.98
N ALA A 273 7.29 -12.61 8.11
CA ALA A 273 7.55 -11.47 8.99
C ALA A 273 6.66 -10.26 8.66
N ALA A 274 6.31 -9.45 9.67
CA ALA A 274 5.43 -8.28 9.50
C ALA A 274 6.01 -7.26 8.49
N SER A 275 7.33 -7.09 8.47
CA SER A 275 8.04 -6.26 7.49
C SER A 275 7.83 -6.73 6.05
N PHE A 276 7.85 -8.04 5.81
CA PHE A 276 7.59 -8.61 4.49
C PHE A 276 6.14 -8.38 4.05
N LYS A 277 5.15 -8.63 4.92
CA LYS A 277 3.73 -8.37 4.62
C LYS A 277 3.50 -6.88 4.27
N ARG A 278 4.14 -5.97 5.02
CA ARG A 278 4.09 -4.52 4.79
C ARG A 278 4.74 -4.13 3.47
N ALA A 279 5.88 -4.73 3.11
CA ALA A 279 6.56 -4.49 1.84
C ALA A 279 5.70 -4.96 0.65
N ALA A 280 5.15 -6.19 0.72
CA ALA A 280 4.27 -6.73 -0.31
C ALA A 280 3.00 -5.87 -0.49
N LEU A 281 2.36 -5.47 0.60
CA LEU A 281 1.21 -4.57 0.56
C LEU A 281 1.56 -3.20 -0.05
N ASN A 282 2.71 -2.63 0.31
CA ASN A 282 3.17 -1.38 -0.30
C ASN A 282 3.44 -1.54 -1.80
N GLY A 283 3.99 -2.68 -2.24
CA GLY A 283 4.14 -3.00 -3.67
C GLY A 283 2.79 -3.00 -4.39
N ALA A 284 1.79 -3.70 -3.86
CA ALA A 284 0.44 -3.70 -4.42
C ALA A 284 -0.19 -2.29 -4.47
N ARG A 285 0.04 -1.46 -3.45
CA ARG A 285 -0.43 -0.07 -3.39
C ARG A 285 0.26 0.87 -4.39
N MET A 286 1.43 0.49 -4.92
CA MET A 286 2.09 1.26 -5.97
C MET A 286 1.47 1.02 -7.35
N VAL A 287 0.79 -0.12 -7.56
CA VAL A 287 0.22 -0.47 -8.88
C VAL A 287 -0.72 0.62 -9.41
N PRO A 288 -1.73 1.13 -8.68
CA PRO A 288 -2.60 2.19 -9.21
C PRO A 288 -1.86 3.50 -9.50
N LEU A 289 -0.69 3.72 -8.91
CA LEU A 289 0.14 4.91 -9.14
C LEU A 289 1.03 4.77 -10.37
N MET A 290 1.49 3.56 -10.66
CA MET A 290 2.34 3.25 -11.80
C MET A 290 1.54 3.06 -13.10
N TYR A 291 0.25 2.74 -12.98
CA TYR A 291 -0.65 2.51 -14.13
C TYR A 291 -1.80 3.53 -14.21
N GLY A 292 -1.76 4.59 -13.40
CA GLY A 292 -2.76 5.67 -13.38
C GLY A 292 -2.51 6.74 -14.43
N TYR A 293 -2.40 6.36 -15.69
CA TYR A 293 -2.11 7.26 -16.80
C TYR A 293 -3.26 8.25 -17.05
N ASP A 294 -2.93 9.50 -17.37
CA ASP A 294 -3.90 10.45 -17.94
C ASP A 294 -4.02 10.28 -19.47
N ASP A 295 -4.91 11.06 -20.09
CA ASP A 295 -5.14 11.02 -21.53
C ASP A 295 -3.87 11.36 -22.36
N ASN A 296 -2.85 11.95 -21.73
CA ASN A 296 -1.56 12.29 -22.35
C ASN A 296 -0.46 11.26 -22.03
N GLN A 297 -0.81 10.07 -21.55
CA GLN A 297 0.15 9.02 -21.14
C GLN A 297 1.14 9.48 -20.07
N ARG A 298 0.74 10.44 -19.23
CA ARG A 298 1.52 10.88 -18.08
C ARG A 298 1.03 10.22 -16.81
N LEU A 299 1.89 10.16 -15.80
CA LEU A 299 1.55 9.67 -14.46
C LEU A 299 1.45 10.87 -13.49
N PRO A 300 0.40 11.72 -13.58
CA PRO A 300 0.34 12.99 -12.85
C PRO A 300 0.43 12.80 -11.33
N VAL A 301 -0.18 11.72 -10.81
CA VAL A 301 -0.15 11.39 -9.39
C VAL A 301 1.27 11.01 -8.96
N LEU A 302 1.98 10.19 -9.75
CA LEU A 302 3.37 9.81 -9.50
C LEU A 302 4.30 11.03 -9.59
N GLU A 303 4.12 11.88 -10.59
CA GLU A 303 4.88 13.11 -10.74
C GLU A 303 4.73 14.05 -9.54
N GLU A 304 3.50 14.25 -9.06
CA GLU A 304 3.26 15.04 -7.85
C GLU A 304 4.02 14.45 -6.65
N TYR A 305 4.04 13.12 -6.50
CA TYR A 305 4.79 12.46 -5.43
C TYR A 305 6.29 12.63 -5.56
N VAL A 306 6.85 12.37 -6.74
CA VAL A 306 8.27 12.55 -7.00
C VAL A 306 8.66 14.00 -6.69
N LYS A 307 7.86 14.98 -7.13
CA LYS A 307 8.08 16.40 -6.81
C LYS A 307 7.99 16.69 -5.32
N PHE A 308 7.02 16.09 -4.62
CA PHE A 308 6.84 16.28 -3.18
C PHE A 308 8.04 15.77 -2.37
N PHE A 309 8.56 14.58 -2.69
CA PHE A 309 9.70 14.01 -1.97
C PHE A 309 11.05 14.64 -2.36
N LEU A 310 11.19 15.10 -3.60
CA LEU A 310 12.44 15.69 -4.08
C LEU A 310 12.57 17.19 -3.82
N PHE A 311 11.49 17.97 -3.96
CA PHE A 311 11.59 19.43 -4.05
C PHE A 311 10.81 20.20 -3.00
N ASN A 312 9.84 19.57 -2.33
CA ASN A 312 8.98 20.31 -1.39
C ASN A 312 9.63 20.43 -0.01
N ARG A 313 10.50 21.45 0.15
CA ARG A 313 10.77 22.03 1.46
C ARG A 313 9.51 22.77 1.87
N SER A 314 8.80 22.28 2.89
CA SER A 314 7.61 22.97 3.37
C SER A 314 7.92 24.45 3.62
N THR A 315 7.32 25.32 2.82
CA THR A 315 7.30 26.77 2.99
C THR A 315 6.55 27.08 4.29
N GLN A 316 7.25 27.00 5.42
CA GLN A 316 6.85 27.62 6.68
C GLN A 316 7.95 28.49 7.30
N ASP A 317 9.13 28.59 6.67
CA ASP A 317 10.25 29.40 7.16
C ASP A 317 10.25 30.86 6.62
N HIS A 318 9.14 31.36 6.09
CA HIS A 318 9.06 32.72 5.51
C HIS A 318 8.11 33.70 6.20
N HIS A 319 7.69 33.43 7.44
CA HIS A 319 6.92 34.42 8.22
C HIS A 319 7.58 34.93 9.51
N HIS A 320 8.90 34.80 9.68
CA HIS A 320 9.56 35.43 10.83
C HIS A 320 10.96 36.01 10.62
N ILE A 321 11.23 36.56 9.43
CA ILE A 321 12.34 37.51 9.23
C ILE A 321 11.88 38.56 8.21
N LYS A 322 12.02 39.85 8.56
CA LYS A 322 11.35 41.08 8.05
C LYS A 322 10.08 41.38 8.87
N GLU A 323 10.02 42.40 9.70
CA GLU A 323 10.63 43.74 9.65
C GLU A 323 11.23 44.17 11.00
N GLU A 324 12.05 45.22 10.93
CA GLU A 324 12.84 45.90 11.97
C GLU A 324 12.05 46.39 13.18
#